data_AF-A0A7K5DAY6-F1
#
_entry.id   AF-A0A7K5DAY6-F1
#
_cell.length_a   1.000
_cell.length_b   1.000
_cell.length_c   1.000
_cell.angle_alpha   90.00
_cell.angle_beta   90.00
_cell.angle_gamma   90.00
#
_symmetry.space_group_name_H-M   'P 1'
#
loop_
_entity.id
_entity.type
_entity.pdbx_description
1 polymer ?
#
loop_
_entity_poly.entity_id
_entity_poly.type
_entity_poly.pdbx_seq_one_letter_code
_entity_poly.pdbx_strand_id
1 'polypeptide(L)' 'LVVSGATVSGLALGPLMPLALDAYGWRGALLLLAAVSLNLLVAAALLRPPRAAPDPLSPP' A
#
# COMPACT_ATOMS: atom_id res chain seq x y z
N LEU A 1 12.68 5.53 4.14
CA LEU A 1 11.49 5.18 3.33
C LEU A 1 10.36 4.59 4.18
N VAL A 2 10.56 3.48 4.90
CA VAL A 2 9.49 2.87 5.73
C VAL A 2 8.94 3.84 6.80
N VAL A 3 9.82 4.48 7.58
CA VAL A 3 9.43 5.45 8.61
C VAL A 3 8.71 6.66 8.00
N SER A 4 9.27 7.25 6.94
CA SER A 4 8.67 8.39 6.24
C SER A 4 7.32 8.07 5.61
N GLY A 5 7.15 6.84 5.08
CA GLY A 5 5.86 6.39 4.54
C GLY A 5 4.82 6.23 5.64
N ALA A 6 5.18 5.62 6.76
CA ALA A 6 4.29 5.46 7.91
C ALA A 6 3.86 6.81 8.50
N THR A 7 4.77 7.78 8.60
CA THR A 7 4.43 9.12 9.10
C THR A 7 3.54 9.89 8.14
N VAL A 8 3.80 9.83 6.82
CA VAL A 8 2.94 10.46 5.81
C VAL A 8 1.55 9.85 5.80
N SER A 9 1.44 8.52 5.84
CA SER A 9 0.14 7.84 5.92
C SER A 9 -0.60 8.18 7.22
N GLY A 10 0.08 8.26 8.35
CA GLY A 10 -0.52 8.67 9.62
C GLY A 10 -1.06 10.11 9.60
N LEU A 11 -0.30 11.05 9.05
CA LEU A 11 -0.73 12.45 8.89
C LEU A 11 -1.89 12.59 7.90
N ALA A 12 -1.92 11.80 6.83
CA ALA A 12 -3.01 11.80 5.87
C ALA A 12 -4.28 11.16 6.45
N LEU A 13 -4.18 10.02 7.15
CA LEU A 13 -5.32 9.31 7.72
C LEU A 13 -5.98 10.06 8.88
N GLY A 14 -5.22 10.85 9.65
CA GLY A 14 -5.74 11.64 10.77
C GLY A 14 -6.98 12.48 10.42
N PRO A 15 -6.92 13.40 9.42
CA PRO A 15 -8.06 14.18 8.98
C PRO A 15 -8.98 13.44 7.98
N LEU A 16 -8.43 12.52 7.18
CA LEU A 16 -9.16 11.91 6.07
C LEU A 16 -10.10 10.79 6.53
N MET A 17 -9.79 10.11 7.65
CA MET A 17 -10.65 9.06 8.20
C MET A 17 -11.94 9.61 8.84
N PRO A 18 -11.92 10.66 9.69
CA PRO A 18 -13.13 11.32 10.15
C PRO A 18 -13.98 11.87 9.00
N LEU A 19 -13.36 12.51 8.01
CA LEU A 19 -14.06 13.03 6.84
C LEU A 19 -14.74 11.92 6.02
N ALA A 20 -14.08 10.77 5.84
CA ALA A 20 -14.66 9.62 5.15
C ALA A 20 -15.81 9.00 5.94
N LEU A 21 -15.74 8.99 7.27
CA LEU A 21 -16.82 8.53 8.14
C LEU A 21 -18.02 9.48 8.10
N ASP A 22 -17.78 10.79 8.08
CA ASP A 22 -18.85 11.79 8.00
C ASP A 22 -19.55 11.77 6.62
N ALA A 23 -18.78 11.61 5.54
CA ALA A 23 -19.33 11.62 4.18
C ALA A 23 -19.97 10.28 3.75
N TYR A 24 -19.41 9.14 4.15
CA TYR A 24 -19.79 7.82 3.64
C TYR A 24 -20.22 6.82 4.73
N GLY A 25 -20.21 7.23 6.00
CA GLY A 25 -20.44 6.35 7.13
C GLY A 25 -19.33 5.32 7.34
N TRP A 26 -19.50 4.48 8.36
CA TRP A 26 -18.51 3.48 8.75
C TRP A 26 -18.23 2.44 7.65
N ARG A 27 -19.26 1.98 6.94
CA ARG A 27 -19.11 0.99 5.85
C ARG A 27 -18.33 1.58 4.68
N GLY A 28 -18.66 2.81 4.28
CA GLY A 28 -18.00 3.48 3.16
C GLY A 28 -16.54 3.79 3.47
N ALA A 29 -16.24 4.27 4.68
CA ALA A 29 -14.86 4.49 5.11
C ALA A 29 -14.02 3.21 5.11
N LEU A 30 -14.58 2.07 5.58
CA LEU A 30 -13.88 0.77 5.54
C LEU A 30 -13.61 0.31 4.09
N LEU A 31 -14.58 0.51 3.19
CA LEU A 31 -14.40 0.18 1.77
C LEU A 31 -13.34 1.07 1.11
N LEU A 32 -13.33 2.37 1.41
CA LEU A 32 -12.34 3.31 0.90
C LEU A 32 -10.93 2.95 1.38
N LEU A 33 -10.79 2.61 2.66
CA LEU A 33 -9.53 2.17 3.26
C LEU A 33 -9.04 0.85 2.63
N ALA A 34 -9.95 -0.09 2.40
CA ALA A 34 -9.63 -1.36 1.73
C ALA A 34 -9.17 -1.11 0.27
N ALA A 35 -9.82 -0.22 -0.46
CA ALA A 35 -9.44 0.15 -1.82
C ALA A 35 -8.02 0.75 -1.87
N VAL A 36 -7.70 1.70 -0.98
CA VAL A 36 -6.36 2.28 -0.88
C VAL A 36 -5.32 1.19 -0.55
N SER A 37 -5.63 0.31 0.41
CA SER A 37 -4.72 -0.78 0.82
C SER A 37 -4.43 -1.76 -0.32
N LEU A 38 -5.45 -2.09 -1.13
CA LEU A 38 -5.30 -2.93 -2.32
C LEU A 38 -4.41 -2.29 -3.39
N ASN A 39 -4.57 -0.99 -3.65
CA ASN A 39 -3.70 -0.27 -4.59
C ASN A 39 -2.24 -0.28 -4.13
N LEU A 40 -1.98 -0.07 -2.84
CA LEU A 40 -0.63 -0.17 -2.26
C LEU A 40 -0.06 -1.59 -2.37
N LEU A 41 -0.88 -2.62 -2.15
CA LEU A 41 -0.46 -4.01 -2.31
C LEU A 41 -0.04 -4.32 -3.75
N VAL A 42 -0.82 -3.87 -4.75
CA VAL A 42 -0.49 -4.04 -6.16
C VAL A 42 0.79 -3.30 -6.52
N ALA A 43 0.96 -2.06 -6.06
CA ALA A 43 2.20 -1.30 -6.26
C ALA A 43 3.41 -2.02 -5.62
N ALA A 44 3.27 -2.55 -4.41
CA ALA A 44 4.31 -3.33 -3.75
C ALA A 44 4.63 -4.63 -4.51
N ALA A 45 3.62 -5.29 -5.08
CA ALA A 45 3.79 -6.49 -5.90
C ALA A 45 4.52 -6.19 -7.22
N LEU A 46 4.28 -5.03 -7.83
CA LEU A 46 5.01 -4.58 -9.03
C LEU A 46 6.47 -4.21 -8.73
N LEU A 47 6.72 -3.61 -7.56
CA LEU A 47 8.08 -3.26 -7.10
C LEU A 47 8.86 -4.48 -6.59
N ARG A 48 8.21 -5.63 -6.39
CA ARG A 48 8.90 -6.88 -6.03
C ARG A 48 9.85 -7.24 -7.18
N PRO A 49 11.17 -7.28 -6.96
CA PRO A 49 12.12 -7.60 -8.02
C PRO A 49 11.84 -9.03 -8.56
N PRO A 50 11.88 -9.23 -9.88
CA PRO A 50 11.76 -10.56 -10.46
C PRO A 50 12.92 -11.41 -9.92
N ARG A 51 12.63 -12.67 -9.52
CA ARG A 51 13.69 -13.62 -9.17
C ARG A 51 14.62 -13.73 -10.37
N ALA A 52 15.91 -13.42 -10.18
CA ALA A 52 16.91 -13.63 -11.20
C ALA A 52 16.81 -15.09 -11.67
N ALA A 53 16.63 -15.31 -12.97
CA ALA A 53 16.73 -16.64 -13.55
C ALA A 53 18.12 -17.18 -13.19
N PRO A 54 18.24 -18.44 -12.73
CA PRO A 54 19.55 -19.04 -12.50
C PRO A 54 20.35 -18.92 -13.80
N ASP A 55 21.51 -18.27 -13.71
CA ASP A 55 22.40 -18.04 -14.83
C ASP A 55 22.84 -19.41 -15.38
N PRO A 56 22.52 -19.75 -16.64
CA PRO A 56 22.83 -21.07 -17.19
C PRO A 56 24.33 -21.28 -17.45
N LEU A 57 25.18 -20.29 -17.18
CA LEU A 57 26.61 -20.29 -17.52
C LEU A 57 27.57 -20.46 -16.33
N SER A 58 27.12 -20.79 -15.11
CA SER A 58 28.07 -21.14 -14.04
C SER A 58 28.67 -22.54 -14.29
N PRO A 59 29.97 -22.68 -14.61
CA PRO A 59 30.61 -23.99 -14.70
C PRO A 59 30.89 -24.55 -13.29
N PRO A 60 31.02 -25.88 -13.14
CA PRO A 60 31.34 -26.56 -11.88
C PRO A 60 32.73 -26.25 -11.34
#